data_AF-A0A7J7MC02-F1
#
_entry.id   AF-A0A7J7MC02-F1
#
_cell.length_a   1.000
_cell.length_b   1.000
_cell.length_c   1.000
_cell.angle_alpha   90.00
_cell.angle_beta   90.00
_cell.angle_gamma   90.00
#
_symmetry.space_group_name_H-M   'P 1'
#
loop_
_entity.id
_entity.type
_entity.pdbx_description
1 polymer ?
#
loop_
_entity_poly.entity_id
_entity_poly.type
_entity_poly.pdbx_seq_one_letter_code
_entity_poly.pdbx_strand_id
1 'polypeptide(L)'
;MVKIFVTARIGRKNNSRPFKEFYEEWIETLNKNLLPLLRRSMLVSSANNLSANLQTIHHHFNSYYQALDHTASHDVAQLLHPNWRNTLEYPFLFLGDFHPYLFINLLRSFVNNDENHPTKNLMSKIEQIECGLRLMVPSLVARSRKSQSGFVDRVAVDWVRCDGRQEVSKNVGEAVMVQMEELIGVFLDANRLRRSVLAEIMGATDVYLAALYLEALSEFYVGFRDAEFLREFEQCKIPLSHDS
;
A
#
# COMPACT_ATOMS: atom_id res chain seq x y z
N MET A 1 -32.31 -12.38 4.79
CA MET A 1 -32.42 -11.87 3.41
C MET A 1 -31.81 -10.47 3.34
N VAL A 2 -30.50 -10.34 3.62
CA VAL A 2 -29.74 -9.07 3.60
C VAL A 2 -29.00 -8.99 2.27
N LYS A 3 -29.78 -8.85 1.20
CA LYS A 3 -29.31 -8.54 -0.14
C LYS A 3 -30.33 -7.57 -0.66
N ILE A 4 -30.07 -6.28 -0.59
CA ILE A 4 -30.72 -5.22 -1.38
C ILE A 4 -30.16 -3.86 -0.89
N PHE A 5 -29.57 -3.09 -1.81
CA PHE A 5 -29.27 -1.64 -1.76
C PHE A 5 -27.91 -1.07 -1.31
N VAL A 6 -26.80 -1.82 -1.37
CA VAL A 6 -25.47 -1.18 -1.66
C VAL A 6 -24.99 -1.50 -3.09
N THR A 7 -25.88 -2.10 -3.88
CA THR A 7 -25.62 -2.63 -5.22
C THR A 7 -25.53 -1.57 -6.33
N ALA A 8 -25.81 -0.30 -6.06
CA ALA A 8 -25.84 0.73 -7.12
C ALA A 8 -24.45 1.07 -7.69
N ARG A 9 -23.36 0.78 -6.96
CA ARG A 9 -21.99 0.79 -7.52
C ARG A 9 -21.11 -0.39 -7.08
N ILE A 10 -21.47 -1.09 -5.99
CA ILE A 10 -20.79 -2.34 -5.56
C ILE A 10 -21.22 -3.55 -6.42
N GLY A 11 -22.29 -3.39 -7.22
CA GLY A 11 -22.89 -4.46 -8.02
C GLY A 11 -22.64 -4.42 -9.52
N ARG A 12 -21.74 -3.58 -10.04
CA ARG A 12 -21.30 -3.80 -11.42
C ARG A 12 -20.47 -5.08 -11.41
N LYS A 13 -20.93 -6.11 -12.13
CA LYS A 13 -20.02 -7.09 -12.74
C LYS A 13 -19.07 -6.29 -13.64
N ASN A 14 -18.03 -5.72 -13.05
CA ASN A 14 -16.92 -5.20 -13.81
C ASN A 14 -16.21 -6.44 -14.34
N ASN A 15 -16.13 -6.58 -15.66
CA ASN A 15 -15.21 -7.50 -16.33
C ASN A 15 -13.72 -7.08 -16.12
N SER A 16 -13.46 -6.29 -15.08
CA SER A 16 -12.13 -5.88 -14.67
C SER A 16 -11.52 -7.05 -13.92
N ARG A 17 -10.31 -7.41 -14.32
CA ARG A 17 -9.48 -8.37 -13.63
C ARG A 17 -9.41 -8.01 -12.13
N PRO A 18 -9.76 -8.92 -11.20
CA PRO A 18 -9.60 -8.67 -9.77
C PRO A 18 -8.17 -8.24 -9.45
N PHE A 19 -7.99 -7.22 -8.62
CA PHE A 19 -6.65 -6.72 -8.29
C PHE A 19 -5.76 -7.82 -7.69
N LYS A 20 -6.38 -8.77 -6.96
CA LYS A 20 -5.72 -9.96 -6.43
C LYS A 20 -4.90 -10.71 -7.49
N GLU A 21 -5.48 -10.96 -8.66
CA GLU A 21 -4.80 -11.73 -9.71
C GLU A 21 -3.59 -10.95 -10.26
N PHE A 22 -3.74 -9.63 -10.45
CA PHE A 22 -2.63 -8.77 -10.83
C PHE A 22 -1.52 -8.80 -9.77
N TYR A 23 -1.88 -8.68 -8.49
CA TYR A 23 -0.92 -8.69 -7.40
C TYR A 23 -0.16 -10.02 -7.32
N GLU A 24 -0.83 -11.15 -7.52
CA GLU A 24 -0.22 -12.48 -7.54
C GLU A 24 0.82 -12.62 -8.66
N GLU A 25 0.50 -12.18 -9.87
CA GLU A 25 1.48 -12.15 -10.97
C GLU A 25 2.62 -11.16 -10.71
N TRP A 26 2.29 -10.00 -10.17
CA TRP A 26 3.26 -8.95 -9.89
C TRP A 26 4.29 -9.41 -8.85
N ILE A 27 3.84 -10.01 -7.74
CA ILE A 27 4.72 -10.48 -6.68
C ILE A 27 5.52 -11.71 -7.13
N GLU A 28 4.91 -12.60 -7.92
CA GLU A 28 5.61 -13.75 -8.50
C GLU A 28 6.72 -13.32 -9.47
N THR A 29 6.44 -12.33 -10.33
CA THR A 29 7.43 -11.75 -11.24
C THR A 29 8.58 -11.10 -10.46
N LEU A 30 8.26 -10.38 -9.38
CA LEU A 30 9.28 -9.77 -8.52
C LEU A 30 10.19 -10.83 -7.91
N ASN A 31 9.61 -11.88 -7.32
CA ASN A 31 10.32 -12.94 -6.62
C ASN A 31 11.15 -13.84 -7.57
N LYS A 32 10.52 -14.36 -8.63
CA LYS A 32 11.13 -15.40 -9.48
C LYS A 32 12.05 -14.85 -10.55
N ASN A 33 11.85 -13.60 -10.98
CA ASN A 33 12.57 -13.04 -12.12
C ASN A 33 13.43 -11.85 -11.71
N LEU A 34 12.82 -10.78 -11.20
CA LEU A 34 13.51 -9.49 -11.06
C LEU A 34 14.53 -9.48 -9.92
N LEU A 35 14.17 -10.01 -8.75
CA LEU A 35 15.04 -10.06 -7.58
C LEU A 35 16.31 -10.90 -7.83
N PRO A 36 16.25 -12.12 -8.41
CA PRO A 36 17.45 -12.86 -8.80
C PRO A 36 18.33 -12.14 -9.82
N LEU A 37 17.73 -11.43 -10.78
CA LEU A 37 18.48 -10.66 -11.78
C LEU A 37 19.22 -9.48 -11.16
N LEU A 38 18.62 -8.76 -10.22
CA LEU A 38 19.27 -7.68 -9.50
C LEU A 38 20.47 -8.19 -8.70
N ARG A 39 20.28 -9.23 -7.89
CA ARG A 39 21.33 -9.89 -7.10
C ARG A 39 22.51 -10.30 -7.98
N ARG A 40 22.23 -10.93 -9.12
CA ARG A 40 23.28 -11.33 -10.06
C ARG A 40 24.05 -10.13 -10.61
N SER A 41 23.36 -9.04 -10.96
CA SER A 41 24.03 -7.83 -11.46
C SER A 41 24.89 -7.15 -10.40
N MET A 42 24.49 -7.19 -9.13
CA MET A 42 25.29 -6.67 -8.02
C MET A 42 26.57 -7.49 -7.81
N LEU A 43 26.52 -8.81 -7.99
CA LEU A 43 27.68 -9.70 -7.86
C LEU A 43 28.71 -9.56 -8.99
N VAL A 44 28.25 -9.32 -10.23
CA VAL A 44 29.11 -9.29 -11.42
C VAL A 44 29.78 -7.91 -11.63
N SER A 45 29.52 -6.94 -10.75
CA SER A 45 30.12 -5.59 -10.77
C SER A 45 30.01 -4.86 -12.12
N SER A 46 28.98 -5.16 -12.91
CA SER A 46 28.73 -4.50 -14.19
C SER A 46 27.77 -3.32 -14.01
N ALA A 47 28.32 -2.11 -13.96
CA ALA A 47 27.55 -0.88 -13.69
C ALA A 47 26.38 -0.66 -14.67
N ASN A 48 26.58 -0.96 -15.96
CA ASN A 48 25.54 -0.80 -16.98
C ASN A 48 24.38 -1.80 -16.77
N ASN A 49 24.69 -3.05 -16.48
CA ASN A 49 23.67 -4.08 -16.23
C ASN A 49 22.93 -3.84 -14.90
N LEU A 50 23.63 -3.31 -13.90
CA LEU A 50 23.03 -2.94 -12.62
C LEU A 50 22.03 -1.79 -12.78
N SER A 51 22.44 -0.72 -13.48
CA SER A 51 21.56 0.44 -13.76
C SER A 51 20.32 0.03 -14.56
N ALA A 52 20.46 -0.80 -15.59
CA ALA A 52 19.33 -1.30 -16.36
C ALA A 52 18.35 -2.11 -15.48
N ASN A 53 18.85 -3.05 -14.69
CA ASN A 53 18.02 -3.89 -13.82
C ASN A 53 17.33 -3.08 -12.70
N LEU A 54 18.00 -2.06 -12.17
CA LEU A 54 17.42 -1.09 -11.24
C LEU A 54 16.22 -0.37 -11.84
N GLN A 55 16.34 0.13 -13.08
CA GLN A 55 15.24 0.78 -13.76
C GLN A 55 14.08 -0.20 -14.02
N THR A 56 14.37 -1.46 -14.33
CA THR A 56 13.34 -2.49 -14.47
C THR A 56 12.56 -2.71 -13.17
N ILE A 57 13.24 -2.85 -12.03
CA ILE A 57 12.57 -3.02 -10.73
C ILE A 57 11.80 -1.77 -10.33
N HIS A 58 12.38 -0.58 -10.52
CA HIS A 58 11.68 0.66 -10.24
C HIS A 58 10.42 0.83 -11.11
N HIS A 59 10.48 0.44 -12.38
CA HIS A 59 9.31 0.40 -13.26
C HIS A 59 8.28 -0.63 -12.78
N HIS A 60 8.72 -1.79 -12.30
CA HIS A 60 7.85 -2.82 -11.72
C HIS A 60 7.10 -2.32 -10.48
N PHE A 61 7.75 -1.59 -9.58
CA PHE A 61 7.04 -0.94 -8.46
C PHE A 61 6.08 0.15 -8.94
N ASN A 62 6.44 0.94 -9.96
CA ASN A 62 5.53 1.93 -10.52
C ASN A 62 4.29 1.31 -11.16
N SER A 63 4.42 0.17 -11.85
CA SER A 63 3.27 -0.54 -12.44
C SER A 63 2.30 -1.05 -11.36
N TYR A 64 2.82 -1.50 -10.22
CA TYR A 64 2.00 -1.84 -9.05
C TYR A 64 1.18 -0.66 -8.55
N TYR A 65 1.81 0.49 -8.34
CA TYR A 65 1.08 1.67 -7.87
C TYR A 65 0.10 2.20 -8.92
N GLN A 66 0.40 2.11 -10.21
CA GLN A 66 -0.55 2.45 -11.28
C GLN A 66 -1.76 1.51 -11.29
N ALA A 67 -1.56 0.22 -11.04
CA ALA A 67 -2.65 -0.74 -10.92
C ALA A 67 -3.53 -0.43 -9.68
N LEU A 68 -2.92 -0.02 -8.56
CA LEU A 68 -3.67 0.45 -7.39
C LEU A 68 -4.52 1.67 -7.71
N ASP A 69 -3.97 2.68 -8.39
CA ASP A 69 -4.71 3.88 -8.81
C ASP A 69 -5.90 3.53 -9.72
N HIS A 70 -5.65 2.63 -10.68
CA HIS A 70 -6.67 2.15 -11.60
C HIS A 70 -7.78 1.41 -10.85
N THR A 71 -7.43 0.48 -9.97
CA THR A 71 -8.42 -0.27 -9.17
C THR A 71 -9.19 0.67 -8.24
N ALA A 72 -8.54 1.62 -7.57
CA ALA A 72 -9.22 2.57 -6.67
C ALA A 72 -10.28 3.39 -7.41
N SER A 73 -9.97 3.83 -8.63
CA SER A 73 -10.87 4.63 -9.46
C SER A 73 -12.13 3.85 -9.90
N HIS A 74 -12.08 2.52 -9.90
CA HIS A 74 -13.19 1.66 -10.32
C HIS A 74 -13.91 1.02 -9.13
N ASP A 75 -13.16 0.50 -8.17
CA ASP A 75 -13.63 -0.25 -7.01
C ASP A 75 -12.59 -0.24 -5.87
N VAL A 76 -12.51 0.88 -5.15
CA VAL A 76 -11.59 1.05 -4.01
C VAL A 76 -11.87 0.06 -2.86
N ALA A 77 -13.03 -0.60 -2.82
CA ALA A 77 -13.33 -1.59 -1.79
C ALA A 77 -12.38 -2.80 -1.86
N GLN A 78 -11.92 -3.18 -3.06
CA GLN A 78 -10.91 -4.23 -3.25
C GLN A 78 -9.57 -3.92 -2.56
N LEU A 79 -9.29 -2.64 -2.31
CA LEU A 79 -8.03 -2.16 -1.74
C LEU A 79 -8.15 -1.82 -0.25
N LEU A 80 -9.31 -1.32 0.18
CA LEU A 80 -9.58 -1.03 1.59
C LEU A 80 -9.92 -2.29 2.39
N HIS A 81 -10.41 -3.34 1.72
CA HIS A 81 -10.69 -4.65 2.32
C HIS A 81 -10.09 -5.78 1.47
N PRO A 82 -8.74 -5.84 1.37
CA PRO A 82 -8.07 -6.74 0.46
C PRO A 82 -8.18 -8.19 0.96
N ASN A 83 -8.70 -9.09 0.11
CA ASN A 83 -8.75 -10.53 0.35
C ASN A 83 -7.49 -11.30 -0.08
N TRP A 84 -6.49 -10.56 -0.55
CA TRP A 84 -5.23 -11.06 -1.10
C TRP A 84 -4.03 -10.75 -0.20
N ARG A 85 -4.24 -9.94 0.84
CA ARG A 85 -3.30 -9.69 1.93
C ARG A 85 -3.50 -10.71 3.03
N ASN A 86 -2.44 -10.98 3.78
CA ASN A 86 -2.50 -11.80 4.99
C ASN A 86 -2.44 -10.93 6.26
N THR A 87 -2.71 -11.56 7.40
CA THR A 87 -2.82 -10.91 8.72
C THR A 87 -1.52 -10.25 9.17
N LEU A 88 -0.37 -10.80 8.76
CA LEU A 88 0.96 -10.30 9.09
C LEU A 88 1.27 -8.97 8.37
N GLU A 89 0.65 -8.71 7.23
CA GLU A 89 0.80 -7.44 6.50
C GLU A 89 0.04 -6.28 7.16
N TYR A 90 -1.08 -6.57 7.84
CA TYR A 90 -2.00 -5.55 8.37
C TYR A 90 -1.36 -4.47 9.27
N PRO A 91 -0.43 -4.79 10.19
CA PRO A 91 0.23 -3.78 11.00
C PRO A 91 1.02 -2.74 10.20
N PHE A 92 1.42 -3.09 8.97
CA PHE A 92 2.21 -2.22 8.09
C PHE A 92 1.33 -1.42 7.12
N LEU A 93 0.04 -1.74 7.00
CA LEU A 93 -0.85 -1.08 6.05
C LEU A 93 -1.32 0.29 6.55
N PHE A 94 -1.44 1.20 5.60
CA PHE A 94 -1.88 2.57 5.75
C PHE A 94 -2.79 2.91 4.57
N LEU A 95 -4.10 3.08 4.74
CA LEU A 95 -4.99 3.42 3.61
C LEU A 95 -4.83 2.45 2.41
N GLY A 96 -4.77 1.14 2.68
CA GLY A 96 -4.81 0.06 1.69
C GLY A 96 -3.46 -0.47 1.16
N ASP A 97 -2.33 0.15 1.50
CA ASP A 97 -0.98 -0.38 1.18
C ASP A 97 0.06 0.08 2.23
N PHE A 98 1.33 -0.33 2.14
CA PHE A 98 2.33 -0.08 3.19
C PHE A 98 2.50 1.38 3.57
N HIS A 99 2.78 1.63 4.84
CA HIS A 99 2.99 2.97 5.38
C HIS A 99 4.22 3.63 4.73
N PRO A 100 4.16 4.88 4.23
CA PRO A 100 5.29 5.50 3.53
C PRO A 100 6.57 5.68 4.37
N TYR A 101 6.45 5.83 5.71
CA TYR A 101 7.62 5.76 6.62
C TYR A 101 8.41 4.45 6.51
N LEU A 102 7.80 3.36 6.06
CA LEU A 102 8.51 2.10 5.86
C LEU A 102 9.68 2.26 4.88
N PHE A 103 9.47 2.98 3.79
CA PHE A 103 10.49 3.26 2.79
C PHE A 103 11.66 4.03 3.39
N ILE A 104 11.38 5.02 4.23
CA ILE A 104 12.43 5.83 4.85
C ILE A 104 13.15 5.08 5.97
N ASN A 105 12.42 4.32 6.79
CA ASN A 105 13.02 3.50 7.84
C ASN A 105 13.94 2.43 7.25
N LEU A 106 13.55 1.84 6.11
CA LEU A 106 14.38 0.90 5.38
C LEU A 106 15.63 1.58 4.80
N LEU A 107 15.51 2.76 4.18
CA LEU A 107 16.68 3.49 3.70
C LEU A 107 17.65 3.82 4.84
N ARG A 108 17.13 4.25 5.99
CA ARG A 108 17.93 4.55 7.18
C ARG A 108 18.70 3.37 7.71
N SER A 109 18.17 2.15 7.64
CA SER A 109 18.91 0.98 8.11
C SER A 109 20.19 0.73 7.32
N PHE A 110 20.23 1.07 6.02
CA PHE A 110 21.46 0.99 5.24
C PHE A 110 22.44 2.11 5.61
N VAL A 111 21.92 3.32 5.74
CA VAL A 111 22.70 4.52 6.05
C VAL A 111 23.39 4.44 7.41
N ASN A 112 22.72 3.89 8.42
CA ASN A 112 23.27 3.76 9.77
C ASN A 112 24.28 2.60 9.90
N ASN A 113 24.29 1.66 8.96
CA ASN A 113 25.15 0.47 8.97
C ASN A 113 26.42 0.65 8.11
N ASP A 114 26.53 1.71 7.32
CA ASP A 114 27.72 2.00 6.51
C ASP A 114 28.71 2.88 7.29
N GLU A 115 29.88 2.33 7.61
CA GLU A 115 30.97 3.09 8.27
C GLU A 115 31.59 4.15 7.35
N ASN A 116 31.36 4.07 6.04
CA ASN A 116 31.68 5.16 5.11
C ASN A 116 30.56 6.19 5.16
N HIS A 117 30.72 7.18 6.05
CA HIS A 117 29.80 8.28 6.32
C HIS A 117 28.75 8.54 5.21
N PRO A 118 27.44 8.41 5.50
CA PRO A 118 26.42 8.77 4.53
C PRO A 118 26.63 10.21 4.05
N THR A 119 26.55 10.42 2.75
CA THR A 119 26.77 11.76 2.19
C THR A 119 25.80 12.74 2.87
N LYS A 120 26.30 13.91 3.32
CA LYS A 120 25.48 14.94 3.97
C LYS A 120 24.21 15.29 3.16
N ASN A 121 24.29 15.14 1.83
CA ASN A 121 23.17 15.32 0.91
C ASN A 121 22.08 14.27 1.12
N LEU A 122 22.43 12.98 1.17
CA LEU A 122 21.46 11.90 1.42
C LEU A 122 20.74 12.07 2.77
N MET A 123 21.49 12.42 3.83
CA MET A 123 20.88 12.70 5.14
C MET A 123 19.89 13.87 5.09
N SER A 124 20.27 14.97 4.45
CA SER A 124 19.36 16.10 4.27
C SER A 124 18.12 15.72 3.46
N LYS A 125 18.26 14.85 2.45
CA LYS A 125 17.13 14.34 1.67
C LYS A 125 16.19 13.46 2.49
N ILE A 126 16.73 12.57 3.32
CA ILE A 126 15.94 11.78 4.28
C ILE A 126 15.14 12.70 5.19
N GLU A 127 15.78 13.69 5.81
CA GLU A 127 15.11 14.66 6.69
C GLU A 127 14.00 15.44 5.97
N GLN A 128 14.24 15.88 4.73
CA GLN A 128 13.25 16.58 3.91
C GLN A 128 12.01 15.71 3.65
N ILE A 129 12.20 14.47 3.21
CA ILE A 129 11.10 13.55 2.92
C ILE A 129 10.28 13.32 4.20
N GLU A 130 10.93 13.11 5.34
CA GLU A 130 10.23 12.93 6.62
C GLU A 130 9.49 14.15 7.11
N CYS A 131 10.04 15.35 6.92
CA CYS A 131 9.30 16.58 7.19
C CYS A 131 8.00 16.62 6.38
N GLY A 132 8.06 16.25 5.10
CA GLY A 132 6.88 16.10 4.24
C GLY A 132 5.90 15.06 4.78
N LEU A 133 6.39 13.87 5.15
CA LEU A 133 5.54 12.80 5.70
C LEU A 133 4.85 13.19 7.00
N ARG A 134 5.53 13.94 7.90
CA ARG A 134 4.95 14.43 9.15
C ARG A 134 3.75 15.35 8.93
N LEU A 135 3.67 16.03 7.78
CA LEU A 135 2.54 16.89 7.41
C LEU A 135 1.48 16.11 6.65
N MET A 136 1.90 15.29 5.68
CA MET A 136 0.98 14.64 4.75
C MET A 136 0.23 13.47 5.38
N VAL A 137 0.92 12.62 6.16
CA VAL A 137 0.29 11.41 6.74
C VAL A 137 -0.86 11.77 7.68
N PRO A 138 -0.71 12.68 8.67
CA PRO A 138 -1.84 13.05 9.54
C PRO A 138 -3.01 13.68 8.78
N SER A 139 -2.72 14.49 7.75
CA SER A 139 -3.76 15.09 6.89
C SER A 139 -4.60 14.03 6.18
N LEU A 140 -3.96 13.01 5.58
CA LEU A 140 -4.66 11.90 4.94
C LEU A 140 -5.45 11.05 5.93
N VAL A 141 -4.91 10.79 7.12
CA VAL A 141 -5.63 10.08 8.20
C VAL A 141 -6.87 10.86 8.62
N ALA A 142 -6.76 12.17 8.83
CA ALA A 142 -7.87 13.00 9.24
C ALA A 142 -9.00 13.00 8.20
N ARG A 143 -8.64 13.11 6.91
CA ARG A 143 -9.60 13.02 5.80
C ARG A 143 -10.27 11.66 5.73
N SER A 144 -9.50 10.57 5.82
CA SER A 144 -10.04 9.20 5.83
C SER A 144 -11.03 9.00 6.98
N ARG A 145 -10.65 9.36 8.21
CA ARG A 145 -11.52 9.23 9.39
C ARG A 145 -12.78 10.07 9.28
N LYS A 146 -12.68 11.31 8.77
CA LYS A 146 -13.83 12.17 8.53
C LYS A 146 -14.80 11.54 7.53
N SER A 147 -14.28 10.97 6.45
CA SER A 147 -15.10 10.30 5.43
C SER A 147 -15.77 9.03 5.98
N GLN A 148 -15.02 8.20 6.70
CA GLN A 148 -15.54 6.99 7.37
C GLN A 148 -16.62 7.33 8.40
N SER A 149 -16.40 8.33 9.27
CA SER A 149 -17.42 8.80 10.23
C SER A 149 -18.67 9.25 9.50
N GLY A 150 -18.51 10.09 8.47
CA GLY A 150 -19.65 10.57 7.69
C GLY A 150 -20.37 9.47 6.91
N PHE A 151 -19.71 8.34 6.62
CA PHE A 151 -20.34 7.16 6.03
C PHE A 151 -21.20 6.45 7.08
N VAL A 152 -20.62 6.19 8.26
CA VAL A 152 -21.31 5.53 9.38
C VAL A 152 -22.53 6.35 9.81
N ASP A 153 -22.39 7.65 9.98
CA ASP A 153 -23.49 8.54 10.38
C ASP A 153 -24.67 8.44 9.41
N ARG A 154 -24.39 8.36 8.10
CA ARG A 154 -25.42 8.26 7.06
C ARG A 154 -26.10 6.91 7.02
N VAL A 155 -25.31 5.83 7.10
CA VAL A 155 -25.84 4.46 7.13
C VAL A 155 -26.67 4.22 8.39
N ALA A 156 -26.21 4.71 9.54
CA ALA A 156 -26.93 4.59 10.81
C ALA A 156 -28.27 5.34 10.79
N VAL A 157 -28.29 6.56 10.25
CA VAL A 157 -29.52 7.34 10.09
C VAL A 157 -30.52 6.62 9.19
N ASP A 158 -30.07 5.94 8.14
CA ASP A 158 -30.92 5.14 7.25
C ASP A 158 -31.49 3.91 7.95
N TRP A 159 -30.67 3.17 8.71
CA TRP A 159 -31.12 2.01 9.49
C TRP A 159 -32.26 2.35 10.44
N VAL A 160 -32.20 3.52 11.10
CA VAL A 160 -33.24 3.99 12.02
C VAL A 160 -34.50 4.47 11.29
N ARG A 161 -34.40 4.99 10.06
CA ARG A 161 -35.52 5.58 9.32
C ARG A 161 -36.22 4.58 8.38
N CYS A 162 -35.53 3.53 7.96
CA CYS A 162 -36.06 2.50 7.06
C CYS A 162 -36.89 1.44 7.80
N ASP A 163 -37.91 1.88 8.53
CA ASP A 163 -39.08 1.05 8.82
C ASP A 163 -40.08 1.20 7.65
N GLY A 164 -39.70 0.68 6.46
CA GLY A 164 -40.60 0.41 5.35
C GLY A 164 -40.86 1.48 4.26
N ARG A 165 -40.07 2.57 4.12
CA ARG A 165 -40.28 3.58 3.05
C ARG A 165 -39.15 3.68 2.00
N GLN A 166 -39.50 3.57 0.72
CA GLN A 166 -38.55 3.53 -0.42
C GLN A 166 -37.90 4.88 -0.79
N GLU A 167 -38.53 6.04 -0.57
CA GLU A 167 -37.98 7.35 -1.00
C GLU A 167 -36.76 7.81 -0.19
N VAL A 168 -36.64 7.40 1.07
CA VAL A 168 -35.50 7.75 1.94
C VAL A 168 -34.19 7.11 1.42
N SER A 169 -34.30 5.96 0.76
CA SER A 169 -33.17 5.16 0.27
C SER A 169 -32.35 5.85 -0.84
N LYS A 170 -32.97 6.66 -1.70
CA LYS A 170 -32.26 7.30 -2.85
C LYS A 170 -31.30 8.41 -2.41
N ASN A 171 -31.73 9.30 -1.52
CA ASN A 171 -30.92 10.42 -1.04
C ASN A 171 -29.73 9.95 -0.18
N VAL A 172 -29.92 8.87 0.58
CA VAL A 172 -28.84 8.21 1.33
C VAL A 172 -27.81 7.62 0.38
N GLY A 173 -28.25 6.99 -0.73
CA GLY A 173 -27.36 6.47 -1.76
C GLY A 173 -26.42 7.54 -2.34
N GLU A 174 -26.96 8.70 -2.72
CA GLU A 174 -26.16 9.82 -3.22
C GLU A 174 -25.15 10.33 -2.18
N ALA A 175 -25.58 10.49 -0.94
CA ALA A 175 -24.70 10.97 0.12
C ALA A 175 -23.62 9.94 0.50
N VAL A 176 -23.92 8.64 0.47
CA VAL A 176 -22.91 7.57 0.65
C VAL A 176 -21.88 7.60 -0.48
N MET A 177 -22.30 7.85 -1.73
CA MET A 177 -21.37 7.99 -2.85
C MET A 177 -20.36 9.11 -2.64
N VAL A 178 -20.78 10.25 -2.06
CA VAL A 178 -19.85 11.36 -1.75
C VAL A 178 -18.74 10.92 -0.80
N GLN A 179 -19.02 10.10 0.23
CA GLN A 179 -17.94 9.59 1.09
C GLN A 179 -17.05 8.60 0.35
N MET A 180 -17.65 7.75 -0.49
CA MET A 180 -16.88 6.79 -1.26
C MET A 180 -15.93 7.49 -2.23
N GLU A 181 -16.37 8.58 -2.88
CA GLU A 181 -15.54 9.41 -3.74
C GLU A 181 -14.39 10.07 -2.96
N GLU A 182 -14.64 10.56 -1.74
CA GLU A 182 -13.55 11.06 -0.88
C GLU A 182 -12.59 9.95 -0.45
N LEU A 183 -13.07 8.73 -0.17
CA LEU A 183 -12.19 7.59 0.13
C LEU A 183 -11.31 7.20 -1.06
N ILE A 184 -11.85 7.27 -2.28
CA ILE A 184 -11.07 7.11 -3.51
C ILE A 184 -9.99 8.20 -3.57
N GLY A 185 -10.36 9.47 -3.38
CA GLY A 185 -9.41 10.59 -3.39
C GLY A 185 -8.28 10.45 -2.36
N VAL A 186 -8.63 10.09 -1.12
CA VAL A 186 -7.66 9.85 -0.04
C VAL A 186 -6.74 8.67 -0.36
N PHE A 187 -7.27 7.60 -0.94
CA PHE A 187 -6.46 6.45 -1.37
C PHE A 187 -5.46 6.86 -2.47
N LEU A 188 -5.93 7.55 -3.51
CA LEU A 188 -5.08 8.03 -4.61
C LEU A 188 -3.98 8.97 -4.12
N ASP A 189 -4.30 9.89 -3.19
CA ASP A 189 -3.31 10.78 -2.61
C ASP A 189 -2.28 10.02 -1.75
N ALA A 190 -2.70 9.02 -0.99
CA ALA A 190 -1.80 8.16 -0.23
C ALA A 190 -0.87 7.36 -1.16
N ASN A 191 -1.41 6.85 -2.27
CA ASN A 191 -0.64 6.11 -3.27
C ASN A 191 0.35 7.01 -4.02
N ARG A 192 -0.07 8.23 -4.37
CA ARG A 192 0.82 9.27 -4.91
C ARG A 192 1.95 9.62 -3.94
N LEU A 193 1.67 9.69 -2.64
CA LEU A 193 2.70 9.93 -1.62
C LEU A 193 3.75 8.82 -1.60
N ARG A 194 3.34 7.54 -1.64
CA ARG A 194 4.27 6.39 -1.72
C ARG A 194 5.19 6.48 -2.93
N ARG A 195 4.60 6.76 -4.10
CA ARG A 195 5.34 6.90 -5.36
C ARG A 195 6.34 8.06 -5.31
N SER A 196 5.94 9.21 -4.74
CA SER A 196 6.83 10.36 -4.57
C SER A 196 8.02 9.99 -3.69
N VAL A 197 7.77 9.40 -2.51
CA VAL A 197 8.82 8.99 -1.57
C VAL A 197 9.78 8.01 -2.24
N LEU A 198 9.27 6.99 -2.92
CA LEU A 198 10.12 6.03 -3.63
C LEU A 198 10.97 6.72 -4.70
N ALA A 199 10.38 7.59 -5.53
CA ALA A 199 11.12 8.33 -6.55
C ALA A 199 12.18 9.27 -5.96
N GLU A 200 11.88 9.94 -4.85
CA GLU A 200 12.83 10.80 -4.13
C GLU A 200 14.00 10.01 -3.55
N ILE A 201 13.76 8.83 -2.98
CA ILE A 201 14.81 7.91 -2.53
C ILE A 201 15.69 7.48 -3.70
N MET A 202 15.08 7.03 -4.80
CA MET A 202 15.82 6.61 -5.99
C MET A 202 16.65 7.74 -6.61
N GLY A 203 16.17 9.00 -6.52
CA GLY A 203 16.90 10.17 -7.02
C GLY A 203 17.98 10.68 -6.08
N ALA A 204 17.94 10.33 -4.79
CA ALA A 204 18.92 10.74 -3.78
C ALA A 204 20.05 9.73 -3.55
N THR A 205 19.88 8.50 -4.02
CA THR A 205 20.83 7.40 -3.83
C THR A 205 21.72 7.22 -5.06
N ASP A 206 22.95 6.73 -4.85
CA ASP A 206 23.76 6.23 -5.94
C ASP A 206 23.25 4.86 -6.42
N VAL A 207 23.80 4.39 -7.55
CA VAL A 207 23.38 3.13 -8.19
C VAL A 207 23.50 1.93 -7.23
N TYR A 208 24.52 1.89 -6.39
CA TYR A 208 24.75 0.74 -5.51
C TYR A 208 23.81 0.76 -4.31
N LEU A 209 23.68 1.90 -3.64
CA LEU A 209 22.74 2.05 -2.51
C LEU A 209 21.29 1.89 -2.97
N ALA A 210 20.95 2.39 -4.16
CA ALA A 210 19.64 2.16 -4.77
C ALA A 210 19.36 0.66 -5.00
N ALA A 211 20.39 -0.12 -5.34
CA ALA A 211 20.28 -1.56 -5.55
C ALA A 211 20.04 -2.31 -4.24
N LEU A 212 20.84 -2.02 -3.21
CA LEU A 212 20.63 -2.58 -1.88
C LEU A 212 19.23 -2.24 -1.35
N TYR A 213 18.82 -0.98 -1.50
CA TYR A 213 17.51 -0.51 -1.07
C TYR A 213 16.36 -1.23 -1.80
N LEU A 214 16.41 -1.31 -3.14
CA LEU A 214 15.36 -2.00 -3.91
C LEU A 214 15.38 -3.51 -3.72
N GLU A 215 16.53 -4.12 -3.51
CA GLU A 215 16.64 -5.53 -3.13
C GLU A 215 15.88 -5.77 -1.83
N ALA A 216 16.21 -5.04 -0.77
CA ALA A 216 15.58 -5.23 0.53
C ALA A 216 14.10 -4.85 0.53
N LEU A 217 13.69 -3.83 -0.23
CA LEU A 217 12.28 -3.52 -0.40
C LEU A 217 11.55 -4.67 -1.11
N SER A 218 12.17 -5.28 -2.12
CA SER A 218 11.60 -6.42 -2.83
C SER A 218 11.49 -7.64 -1.91
N GLU A 219 12.53 -7.93 -1.13
CA GLU A 219 12.52 -8.98 -0.11
C GLU A 219 11.44 -8.74 0.93
N PHE A 220 11.23 -7.49 1.35
CA PHE A 220 10.17 -7.15 2.30
C PHE A 220 8.78 -7.50 1.74
N TYR A 221 8.48 -7.13 0.50
CA TYR A 221 7.21 -7.51 -0.15
C TYR A 221 7.07 -9.03 -0.33
N VAL A 222 8.14 -9.69 -0.79
CA VAL A 222 8.13 -11.14 -1.05
C VAL A 222 8.07 -11.95 0.24
N GLY A 223 8.71 -11.49 1.31
CA GLY A 223 8.81 -12.18 2.61
C GLY A 223 7.45 -12.38 3.27
N PHE A 224 6.49 -11.48 3.07
CA PHE A 224 5.10 -11.69 3.53
C PHE A 224 4.41 -12.88 2.85
N ARG A 225 4.96 -13.44 1.78
CA ARG A 225 4.43 -14.61 1.09
C ARG A 225 5.16 -15.90 1.47
N ASP A 226 6.13 -15.83 2.38
CA ASP A 226 6.85 -17.01 2.84
C ASP A 226 5.91 -17.92 3.66
N ALA A 227 5.70 -19.14 3.15
CA ALA A 227 4.71 -20.05 3.71
C ALA A 227 5.13 -20.60 5.09
N GLU A 228 6.44 -20.71 5.35
CA GLU A 228 6.93 -21.18 6.64
C GLU A 228 6.73 -20.10 7.71
N PHE A 229 7.14 -18.87 7.40
CA PHE A 229 6.96 -17.73 8.28
C PHE A 229 5.49 -17.45 8.60
N LEU A 230 4.60 -17.54 7.60
CA LEU A 230 3.17 -17.38 7.82
C LEU A 230 2.59 -18.45 8.76
N ARG A 231 3.00 -19.72 8.60
CA ARG A 231 2.57 -20.79 9.51
C ARG A 231 3.05 -20.55 10.95
N GLU A 232 4.29 -20.12 11.13
CA GLU A 232 4.83 -19.81 12.46
C GLU A 232 4.06 -18.66 13.11
N PHE A 233 3.81 -17.59 12.37
CA PHE A 233 3.04 -16.45 12.85
C PHE A 233 1.60 -16.83 13.25
N GLU A 234 0.92 -17.66 12.45
CA GLU A 234 -0.43 -18.14 12.77
C GLU A 234 -0.47 -19.04 14.03
N GLN A 235 0.65 -19.69 14.36
CA GLN A 235 0.80 -20.51 15.56
C GLN A 235 1.12 -19.67 16.81
N CYS A 236 1.63 -18.44 16.66
CA CYS A 236 1.86 -17.47 17.74
C CYS A 236 0.56 -16.85 18.29
N LYS A 237 -0.46 -17.67 18.60
CA LYS A 237 -1.61 -17.20 19.37
C LYS A 237 -1.17 -16.99 20.82
N ILE A 238 -1.13 -15.73 21.26
CA ILE A 238 -0.96 -15.38 22.67
C ILE A 238 -2.11 -16.05 23.44
N PRO A 239 -1.83 -16.92 24.43
CA PRO A 239 -2.88 -17.40 25.32
C PRO A 239 -3.47 -16.17 26.01
N LEU A 240 -4.76 -15.93 25.83
CA LEU A 240 -5.48 -15.00 26.70
C LEU A 240 -5.49 -15.65 28.09
N SER A 241 -4.53 -15.28 28.95
CA SER A 241 -4.60 -15.63 30.37
C SER A 241 -5.81 -14.92 30.94
N HIS A 242 -6.90 -15.68 31.09
CA HIS A 242 -8.00 -15.33 31.96
C HIS A 242 -7.50 -15.45 33.41
N ASP A 243 -6.75 -14.45 33.86
CA ASP A 243 -6.50 -14.30 35.28
C ASP A 243 -7.81 -13.84 35.93
N SER A 244 -8.30 -14.73 36.80
CA SER A 244 -9.55 -14.66 37.55
C SER A 244 -9.39 -13.86 38.83
#